data_AF-A0A8J8J7S2-F1
#
_entry.id   AF-A0A8J8J7S2-F1
#
_cell.length_a   1.000
_cell.length_b   1.000
_cell.length_c   1.000
_cell.angle_alpha   90.00
_cell.angle_beta   90.00
_cell.angle_gamma   90.00
#
_symmetry.space_group_name_H-M   'P 1'
#
loop_
_entity.id
_entity.type
_entity.pdbx_description
1 polymer ?
#
loop_
_entity_poly.entity_id
_entity_poly.type
_entity_poly.pdbx_seq_one_letter_code
_entity_poly.pdbx_strand_id
1 'polypeptide(L)'
;MKRDKTIFICIVALLFMVLATTIPPERYSGPGDRFIPTNGKFNKILHSFNATSLWNCTPKASMVVECRVYTEGELNGTLSFFESLPHDSIVLYAGEGGSFNVILTEEKGFKEKLPKTCKPINQKATAITVSQTERKKLMEKLRALGELETVIKNPAEKAIVQERIIELEYALGIRGRENVCNITSVDVNILYPPKKSNVPLMVALWMDAGLAGLIGIVLVRRGRLRRVDYIPFVVFLTLSLFFLGVYTHYTFKERSEERGIKELTALNKTNATISPSPYFLAVYGALEWESDAEKFETLVKRFNLSVRVEIVGESILAEGTLPLNDLEAFKETTRTVGFYVGTWLNDTENYDEQIRKLERVNRIIMVHLADISPESREVLSEIIEENRKAVQILRAGKNLVFIQILVDSSHSPSPSDYHHISKVLSSLGALVGVSYLVASEDKRNR
;
A
#
# COMPACT_ATOMS: atom_id res chain seq x y z
N MET A 1 -36.69 44.74 -21.21
CA MET A 1 -36.02 43.86 -22.20
C MET A 1 -34.50 43.69 -22.04
N LYS A 2 -33.65 44.74 -22.04
CA LYS A 2 -32.18 44.55 -21.84
C LYS A 2 -31.82 44.10 -20.41
N ARG A 3 -32.48 44.65 -19.40
CA ARG A 3 -32.28 44.35 -17.96
C ARG A 3 -32.71 42.92 -17.58
N ASP A 4 -33.79 42.42 -18.18
CA ASP A 4 -34.30 41.05 -17.93
C ASP A 4 -33.32 39.99 -18.43
N LYS A 5 -32.60 40.28 -19.51
CA LYS A 5 -31.53 39.41 -20.03
C LYS A 5 -30.32 39.37 -19.10
N THR A 6 -29.93 40.50 -18.48
CA THR A 6 -28.85 40.54 -17.50
C THR A 6 -29.18 39.69 -16.27
N ILE A 7 -30.38 39.88 -15.72
CA ILE A 7 -30.87 39.15 -14.53
C ILE A 7 -30.92 37.65 -14.83
N PHE A 8 -31.46 37.27 -15.98
CA PHE A 8 -31.53 35.87 -16.40
C PHE A 8 -30.14 35.20 -16.49
N ILE A 9 -29.17 35.84 -17.16
CA ILE A 9 -27.82 35.28 -17.29
C ILE A 9 -27.14 35.17 -15.92
N CYS A 10 -27.35 36.14 -15.01
CA CYS A 10 -26.81 36.07 -13.65
C CYS A 10 -27.41 34.90 -12.86
N ILE A 11 -28.73 34.70 -12.93
CA ILE A 11 -29.40 33.57 -12.26
C ILE A 11 -28.89 32.23 -12.79
N VAL A 12 -28.75 32.11 -14.12
CA VAL A 12 -28.23 30.89 -14.75
C VAL A 12 -26.78 30.60 -14.32
N ALA A 13 -25.91 31.61 -14.30
CA ALA A 13 -24.53 31.45 -13.84
C ALA A 13 -24.47 31.01 -12.36
N LEU A 14 -25.26 31.64 -11.49
CA LEU A 14 -25.37 31.28 -10.08
C LEU A 14 -25.91 29.85 -9.89
N LEU A 15 -26.90 29.45 -10.69
CA LEU A 15 -27.47 28.10 -10.64
C LEU A 15 -26.39 27.06 -10.89
N PHE A 16 -25.55 27.23 -11.92
CA PHE A 16 -24.46 26.30 -12.21
C PHE A 16 -23.43 26.23 -11.07
N MET A 17 -23.04 27.38 -10.50
CA MET A 17 -22.11 27.41 -9.36
C MET A 17 -22.70 26.73 -8.12
N VAL A 18 -23.98 26.92 -7.83
CA VAL A 18 -24.65 26.26 -6.70
C VAL A 18 -24.75 24.76 -6.95
N LEU A 19 -25.17 24.33 -8.14
CA LEU A 19 -25.25 22.91 -8.49
C LEU A 19 -23.90 22.19 -8.36
N ALA A 20 -22.80 22.87 -8.71
CA ALA A 20 -21.44 22.34 -8.57
C ALA A 20 -21.04 22.08 -7.10
N THR A 21 -21.73 22.68 -6.14
CA THR A 21 -21.52 22.49 -4.69
C THR A 21 -22.51 21.53 -4.04
N THR A 22 -23.62 21.22 -4.71
CA THR A 22 -24.61 20.25 -4.21
C THR A 22 -24.33 18.84 -4.68
N ILE A 23 -23.54 18.69 -5.76
CA ILE A 23 -23.09 17.38 -6.21
C ILE A 23 -22.11 16.80 -5.18
N PRO A 24 -22.36 15.57 -4.68
CA PRO A 24 -21.42 14.93 -3.78
C PRO A 24 -20.08 14.67 -4.50
N PRO A 25 -18.94 14.75 -3.81
CA PRO A 25 -17.61 14.57 -4.42
C PRO A 25 -17.47 13.21 -5.12
N GLU A 26 -18.11 12.18 -4.57
CA GLU A 26 -18.12 10.82 -5.10
C GLU A 26 -19.53 10.35 -5.43
N ARG A 27 -19.66 9.50 -6.45
CA ARG A 27 -20.93 8.98 -6.94
C ARG A 27 -21.50 7.85 -6.09
N TYR A 28 -20.64 7.13 -5.37
CA TYR A 28 -21.00 6.01 -4.51
C TYR A 28 -20.21 6.12 -3.21
N SER A 29 -20.88 6.38 -2.09
CA SER A 29 -20.26 6.38 -0.76
C SER A 29 -20.13 4.98 -0.16
N GLY A 30 -20.50 3.93 -0.91
CA GLY A 30 -20.77 2.60 -0.38
C GLY A 30 -21.90 2.59 0.66
N PRO A 31 -22.35 1.40 1.10
CA PRO A 31 -23.08 1.28 2.36
C PRO A 31 -22.24 1.85 3.51
N GLY A 32 -22.86 2.55 4.46
CA GLY A 32 -22.16 3.25 5.54
C GLY A 32 -21.45 2.31 6.53
N ASP A 33 -20.70 2.90 7.46
CA ASP A 33 -19.92 2.15 8.45
C ASP A 33 -20.77 1.10 9.19
N ARG A 34 -20.17 -0.07 9.44
CA ARG A 34 -20.77 -1.15 10.22
C ARG A 34 -19.75 -1.73 11.18
N PHE A 35 -20.19 -1.92 12.41
CA PHE A 35 -19.45 -2.65 13.43
C PHE A 35 -20.33 -3.77 13.98
N ILE A 36 -19.88 -5.02 13.83
CA ILE A 36 -20.49 -6.18 14.46
C ILE A 36 -19.42 -6.79 15.37
N PRO A 37 -19.66 -6.88 16.70
CA PRO A 37 -18.67 -7.40 17.62
C PRO A 37 -18.42 -8.89 17.35
N THR A 38 -17.23 -9.36 17.73
CA THR A 38 -16.88 -10.79 17.74
C THR A 38 -17.98 -11.60 18.41
N ASN A 39 -18.42 -12.67 17.76
CA ASN A 39 -19.42 -13.52 18.37
C ASN A 39 -18.81 -14.50 19.38
N GLY A 40 -19.61 -14.91 20.38
CA GLY A 40 -19.12 -15.77 21.46
C GLY A 40 -18.66 -17.17 21.01
N LYS A 41 -19.04 -17.62 19.80
CA LYS A 41 -18.60 -18.91 19.26
C LYS A 41 -17.13 -18.87 18.82
N PHE A 42 -16.68 -17.76 18.26
CA PHE A 42 -15.30 -17.57 17.80
C PHE A 42 -14.29 -17.78 18.93
N ASN A 43 -14.47 -17.05 20.04
CA ASN A 43 -13.58 -17.17 21.21
C ASN A 43 -13.66 -18.57 21.86
N LYS A 44 -14.85 -19.20 21.91
CA LYS A 44 -15.00 -20.57 22.43
C LYS A 44 -14.19 -21.59 21.62
N ILE A 45 -14.19 -21.47 20.29
CA ILE A 45 -13.41 -22.38 19.44
C ILE A 45 -11.92 -22.16 19.67
N LEU A 46 -11.43 -20.92 19.68
CA LEU A 46 -10.01 -20.63 19.95
C LEU A 46 -9.57 -21.15 21.33
N HIS A 47 -10.38 -20.93 22.36
CA HIS A 47 -10.10 -21.44 23.70
C HIS A 47 -10.04 -22.97 23.76
N SER A 48 -10.81 -23.68 22.93
CA SER A 48 -10.72 -25.16 22.85
C SER A 48 -9.37 -25.66 22.33
N PHE A 49 -8.61 -24.79 21.66
CA PHE A 49 -7.24 -25.03 21.21
C PHE A 49 -6.20 -24.31 22.07
N ASN A 50 -6.53 -23.90 23.30
CA ASN A 50 -5.66 -23.08 24.16
C ASN A 50 -5.13 -21.80 23.47
N ALA A 51 -5.89 -21.24 22.54
CA ALA A 51 -5.55 -20.01 21.81
C ALA A 51 -6.46 -18.85 22.26
N THR A 52 -5.90 -17.65 22.29
CA THR A 52 -6.62 -16.40 22.60
C THR A 52 -6.90 -15.54 21.36
N SER A 53 -6.24 -15.86 20.24
CA SER A 53 -6.43 -15.21 18.93
C SER A 53 -5.98 -16.16 17.82
N LEU A 54 -6.34 -15.85 16.57
CA LEU A 54 -5.83 -16.58 15.40
C LEU A 54 -4.31 -16.47 15.23
N TRP A 55 -3.68 -15.40 15.73
CA TRP A 55 -2.22 -15.24 15.72
C TRP A 55 -1.47 -16.26 16.59
N ASN A 56 -2.17 -16.91 17.53
CA ASN A 56 -1.59 -17.93 18.41
C ASN A 56 -2.02 -19.36 17.99
N CYS A 57 -2.59 -19.50 16.80
CA CYS A 57 -3.26 -20.71 16.33
C CYS A 57 -3.02 -20.89 14.82
N THR A 58 -2.10 -21.79 14.43
CA THR A 58 -1.88 -22.09 13.01
C THR A 58 -3.10 -22.87 12.49
N PRO A 59 -3.91 -22.33 11.56
CA PRO A 59 -5.05 -23.06 11.04
C PRO A 59 -4.56 -24.18 10.11
N LYS A 60 -5.33 -25.27 10.00
CA LYS A 60 -5.07 -26.37 9.05
C LYS A 60 -5.11 -25.88 7.60
N ALA A 61 -6.07 -25.01 7.30
CA ALA A 61 -6.21 -24.37 6.01
C ALA A 61 -6.61 -22.90 6.16
N SER A 62 -6.25 -22.10 5.18
CA SER A 62 -6.69 -20.72 5.01
C SER A 62 -7.45 -20.58 3.70
N MET A 63 -8.59 -19.88 3.73
CA MET A 63 -9.35 -19.54 2.55
C MET A 63 -9.56 -18.03 2.48
N VAL A 64 -9.50 -17.45 1.29
CA VAL A 64 -9.92 -16.06 1.06
C VAL A 64 -11.23 -16.08 0.30
N VAL A 65 -12.22 -15.37 0.83
CA VAL A 65 -13.53 -15.15 0.20
C VAL A 65 -13.68 -13.66 -0.09
N GLU A 66 -13.90 -13.31 -1.36
CA GLU A 66 -14.22 -11.94 -1.74
C GLU A 66 -15.72 -11.81 -2.02
N CYS A 67 -16.35 -10.83 -1.38
CA CYS A 67 -17.74 -10.47 -1.55
C CYS A 67 -17.86 -9.09 -2.17
N ARG A 68 -18.40 -9.01 -3.39
CA ARG A 68 -18.64 -7.73 -4.07
C ARG A 68 -20.07 -7.28 -3.85
N VAL A 69 -20.23 -6.17 -3.16
CA VAL A 69 -21.53 -5.68 -2.68
C VAL A 69 -21.78 -4.29 -3.24
N TYR A 70 -22.94 -4.09 -3.90
CA TYR A 70 -23.30 -2.84 -4.58
C TYR A 70 -24.46 -2.11 -3.91
N THR A 71 -25.26 -2.81 -3.12
CA THR A 71 -26.46 -2.27 -2.47
C THR A 71 -26.51 -2.60 -0.98
N GLU A 72 -27.26 -1.83 -0.19
CA GLU A 72 -27.48 -2.15 1.23
C GLU A 72 -28.18 -3.51 1.42
N GLY A 73 -29.08 -3.89 0.51
CA GLY A 73 -29.77 -5.19 0.57
C GLY A 73 -28.79 -6.36 0.41
N GLU A 74 -27.86 -6.26 -0.54
CA GLU A 74 -26.78 -7.23 -0.70
C GLU A 74 -25.86 -7.25 0.51
N LEU A 75 -25.52 -6.08 1.08
CA LEU A 75 -24.68 -6.02 2.28
C LEU A 75 -25.33 -6.74 3.46
N ASN A 76 -26.60 -6.43 3.73
CA ASN A 76 -27.33 -7.02 4.84
C ASN A 76 -27.46 -8.54 4.68
N GLY A 77 -27.68 -9.02 3.46
CA GLY A 77 -27.69 -10.46 3.15
C GLY A 77 -26.32 -11.12 3.39
N THR A 78 -25.23 -10.47 2.95
CA THR A 78 -23.87 -10.96 3.17
C THR A 78 -23.48 -10.96 4.65
N LEU A 79 -23.76 -9.87 5.38
CA LEU A 79 -23.47 -9.77 6.81
C LEU A 79 -24.27 -10.78 7.63
N SER A 80 -25.56 -10.96 7.34
CA SER A 80 -26.40 -11.93 8.04
C SER A 80 -25.88 -13.37 7.92
N PHE A 81 -25.33 -13.72 6.74
CA PHE A 81 -24.69 -15.02 6.55
C PHE A 81 -23.46 -15.18 7.45
N PHE A 82 -22.53 -14.21 7.43
CA PHE A 82 -21.28 -14.32 8.18
C PHE A 82 -21.44 -14.13 9.70
N GLU A 83 -22.40 -13.32 10.13
CA GLU A 83 -22.75 -13.15 11.55
C GLU A 83 -23.21 -14.48 12.20
N SER A 84 -23.80 -15.37 11.39
CA SER A 84 -24.23 -16.70 11.85
C SER A 84 -23.07 -17.67 12.13
N LEU A 85 -21.89 -17.41 11.55
CA LEU A 85 -20.68 -18.23 11.64
C LEU A 85 -19.75 -17.73 12.75
N PRO A 86 -18.84 -18.53 13.32
CA PRO A 86 -17.88 -18.04 14.30
C PRO A 86 -16.96 -17.00 13.65
N HIS A 87 -17.10 -15.71 13.99
CA HIS A 87 -16.38 -14.60 13.36
C HIS A 87 -15.73 -13.67 14.40
N ASP A 88 -14.61 -13.03 14.04
CA ASP A 88 -14.04 -11.92 14.79
C ASP A 88 -14.82 -10.61 14.53
N SER A 89 -14.36 -9.48 15.05
CA SER A 89 -15.09 -8.22 14.88
C SER A 89 -15.16 -7.85 13.40
N ILE A 90 -16.38 -7.68 12.88
CA ILE A 90 -16.60 -7.22 11.51
C ILE A 90 -16.60 -5.69 11.55
N VAL A 91 -15.60 -5.09 10.91
CA VAL A 91 -15.47 -3.63 10.78
C VAL A 91 -15.51 -3.29 9.30
N LEU A 92 -16.55 -2.56 8.89
CA LEU A 92 -16.69 -2.04 7.54
C LEU A 92 -16.64 -0.52 7.55
N TYR A 93 -15.86 0.04 6.64
CA TYR A 93 -15.74 1.47 6.40
C TYR A 93 -16.49 1.84 5.12
N ALA A 94 -17.25 2.92 5.19
CA ALA A 94 -18.00 3.45 4.07
C ALA A 94 -17.08 3.69 2.86
N GLY A 95 -17.44 3.10 1.72
CA GLY A 95 -16.71 3.27 0.46
C GLY A 95 -15.41 2.46 0.33
N GLU A 96 -14.97 1.75 1.38
CA GLU A 96 -13.76 0.91 1.36
C GLU A 96 -14.07 -0.57 1.65
N GLY A 97 -15.17 -0.84 2.36
CA GLY A 97 -15.55 -2.18 2.75
C GLY A 97 -14.78 -2.61 4.00
N GLY A 98 -14.38 -3.88 4.07
CA GLY A 98 -13.58 -4.37 5.19
C GLY A 98 -13.23 -5.85 5.09
N SER A 99 -12.31 -6.25 5.97
CA SER A 99 -11.81 -7.62 6.11
C SER A 99 -12.05 -8.11 7.53
N PHE A 100 -12.40 -9.39 7.66
CA PHE A 100 -12.59 -10.05 8.94
C PHE A 100 -12.41 -11.57 8.79
N ASN A 101 -12.18 -12.26 9.91
CA ASN A 101 -11.95 -13.70 9.92
C ASN A 101 -13.16 -14.48 10.40
N VAL A 102 -13.39 -15.62 9.75
CA VAL A 102 -14.39 -16.62 10.13
C VAL A 102 -13.69 -17.96 10.35
N ILE A 103 -14.05 -18.66 11.43
CA ILE A 103 -13.53 -20.00 11.74
C ILE A 103 -14.52 -21.06 11.30
N LEU A 104 -14.05 -21.99 10.46
CA LEU A 104 -14.77 -23.20 10.10
C LEU A 104 -14.17 -24.41 10.80
N THR A 105 -14.99 -25.16 11.53
CA THR A 105 -14.65 -26.49 12.06
C THR A 105 -15.01 -27.62 11.08
N GLU A 106 -15.88 -27.34 10.11
CA GLU A 106 -16.24 -28.23 9.01
C GLU A 106 -16.38 -27.42 7.72
N GLU A 107 -15.65 -27.80 6.66
CA GLU A 107 -15.67 -27.09 5.37
C GLU A 107 -16.83 -27.52 4.45
N LYS A 108 -17.45 -28.67 4.74
CA LYS A 108 -18.40 -29.32 3.83
C LYS A 108 -19.64 -28.46 3.66
N GLY A 109 -19.95 -28.11 2.41
CA GLY A 109 -21.14 -27.31 2.09
C GLY A 109 -20.97 -25.80 2.31
N PHE A 110 -19.80 -25.32 2.73
CA PHE A 110 -19.57 -23.88 2.96
C PHE A 110 -19.62 -23.09 1.65
N LYS A 111 -18.90 -23.55 0.62
CA LYS A 111 -18.79 -22.86 -0.67
C LYS A 111 -20.15 -22.76 -1.37
N GLU A 112 -20.98 -23.78 -1.24
CA GLU A 112 -22.32 -23.86 -1.84
C GLU A 112 -23.35 -22.96 -1.14
N LYS A 113 -23.11 -22.61 0.13
CA LYS A 113 -23.98 -21.74 0.94
C LYS A 113 -23.58 -20.27 0.92
N LEU A 114 -22.44 -19.93 0.31
CA LEU A 114 -21.98 -18.54 0.23
C LEU A 114 -23.01 -17.66 -0.48
N PRO A 115 -23.18 -16.40 -0.05
CA PRO A 115 -23.98 -15.42 -0.77
C PRO A 115 -23.52 -15.32 -2.23
N LYS A 116 -24.45 -15.07 -3.16
CA LYS A 116 -24.13 -14.95 -4.61
C LYS A 116 -23.10 -13.86 -4.93
N THR A 117 -23.00 -12.85 -4.07
CA THR A 117 -22.02 -11.76 -4.14
C THR A 117 -20.61 -12.20 -3.78
N CYS A 118 -20.46 -13.37 -3.16
CA CYS A 118 -19.21 -13.89 -2.62
C CYS A 118 -18.63 -15.02 -3.48
N LYS A 119 -17.30 -15.03 -3.62
CA LYS A 119 -16.56 -16.08 -4.30
C LYS A 119 -15.29 -16.44 -3.52
N PRO A 120 -14.99 -17.74 -3.34
CA PRO A 120 -13.69 -18.16 -2.84
C PRO A 120 -12.64 -17.86 -3.91
N ILE A 121 -11.61 -17.10 -3.54
CA ILE A 121 -10.53 -16.70 -4.45
C ILE A 121 -9.33 -17.63 -4.31
N ASN A 122 -9.05 -18.07 -3.08
CA ASN A 122 -7.92 -18.92 -2.79
C ASN A 122 -8.25 -19.87 -1.64
N GLN A 123 -7.78 -21.11 -1.72
CA GLN A 123 -7.77 -22.03 -0.60
C GLN A 123 -6.37 -22.65 -0.55
N LYS A 124 -5.65 -22.40 0.54
CA LYS A 124 -4.31 -22.94 0.78
C LYS A 124 -4.32 -23.75 2.05
N ALA A 125 -3.61 -24.87 2.07
CA ALA A 125 -3.24 -25.50 3.33
C ALA A 125 -2.22 -24.58 4.03
N THR A 126 -2.48 -24.23 5.29
CA THR A 126 -1.63 -23.32 6.09
C THR A 126 -0.62 -24.05 6.95
N ALA A 127 -0.75 -25.37 7.09
CA ALA A 127 0.32 -26.19 7.62
C ALA A 127 1.58 -25.89 6.79
N ILE A 128 2.65 -25.42 7.43
CA ILE A 128 3.96 -25.11 6.84
C ILE A 128 4.27 -26.14 5.75
N THR A 129 4.02 -25.78 4.49
CA THR A 129 4.37 -26.62 3.34
C THR A 129 5.83 -26.37 3.02
N VAL A 130 6.70 -26.67 4.00
CA VAL A 130 8.02 -27.13 3.65
C VAL A 130 7.78 -28.39 2.81
N SER A 131 8.30 -28.42 1.58
CA SER A 131 8.11 -29.60 0.72
C SER A 131 8.52 -30.86 1.49
N GLN A 132 7.88 -32.01 1.24
CA GLN A 132 8.26 -33.24 1.97
C GLN A 132 9.77 -33.50 1.89
N THR A 133 10.39 -33.17 0.75
CA THR A 133 11.83 -33.21 0.52
C THR A 133 12.61 -32.29 1.44
N GLU A 134 12.23 -31.02 1.53
CA GLU A 134 12.91 -30.02 2.36
C GLU A 134 12.72 -30.29 3.86
N ARG A 135 11.54 -30.81 4.26
CA ARG A 135 11.25 -31.19 5.65
C ARG A 135 12.11 -32.37 6.05
N LYS A 136 12.26 -33.35 5.16
CA LYS A 136 13.16 -34.48 5.36
C LYS A 136 14.60 -33.99 5.55
N LYS A 137 15.07 -33.07 4.69
CA LYS A 137 16.41 -32.47 4.79
C LYS A 137 16.62 -31.74 6.13
N LEU A 138 15.65 -30.93 6.56
CA LEU A 138 15.73 -30.22 7.84
C LEU A 138 15.71 -31.19 9.05
N MET A 139 14.92 -32.26 9.00
CA MET A 139 14.90 -33.30 10.04
C MET A 139 16.22 -34.09 10.11
N GLU A 140 16.84 -34.39 8.96
CA GLU A 140 18.16 -35.01 8.89
C GLU A 140 19.23 -34.12 9.53
N LYS A 141 19.22 -32.81 9.22
CA LYS A 141 20.10 -31.82 9.88
C LYS A 141 19.87 -31.75 11.38
N LEU A 142 18.61 -31.72 11.82
CA LEU A 142 18.27 -31.70 13.25
C LEU A 142 18.79 -32.95 13.97
N ARG A 143 18.62 -34.13 13.39
CA ARG A 143 19.15 -35.39 13.95
C ARG A 143 20.67 -35.38 14.04
N ALA A 144 21.35 -34.94 12.98
CA ALA A 144 22.80 -34.91 12.93
C ALA A 144 23.40 -33.91 13.93
N LEU A 145 22.77 -32.75 14.12
CA LEU A 145 23.16 -31.79 15.15
C LEU A 145 22.83 -32.28 16.57
N GLY A 146 21.73 -33.01 16.74
CA GLY A 146 21.41 -33.65 18.02
C GLY A 146 22.46 -34.69 18.42
N GLU A 147 22.92 -35.52 17.48
CA GLU A 147 24.04 -36.45 17.72
C GLU A 147 25.32 -35.70 18.08
N LEU A 148 25.65 -34.64 17.34
CA LEU A 148 26.78 -33.75 17.63
C LEU A 148 26.70 -33.16 19.05
N GLU A 149 25.53 -32.73 19.47
CA GLU A 149 25.30 -32.20 20.81
C GLU A 149 25.63 -33.21 21.92
N THR A 150 25.41 -34.51 21.68
CA THR A 150 25.68 -35.57 22.67
C THR A 150 27.16 -35.88 22.85
N VAL A 151 27.98 -35.71 21.81
CA VAL A 151 29.42 -36.01 21.87
C VAL A 151 30.24 -34.83 22.40
N ILE A 152 29.73 -33.60 22.29
CA ILE A 152 30.41 -32.40 22.79
C ILE A 152 30.47 -32.40 24.32
N LYS A 153 31.69 -32.41 24.87
CA LYS A 153 31.94 -32.31 26.32
C LYS A 153 32.01 -30.86 26.83
N ASN A 154 32.41 -29.92 25.96
CA ASN A 154 32.56 -28.52 26.35
C ASN A 154 31.19 -27.83 26.41
N PRO A 155 30.77 -27.29 27.57
CA PRO A 155 29.44 -26.70 27.73
C PRO A 155 29.23 -25.45 26.85
N ALA A 156 30.28 -24.68 26.59
CA ALA A 156 30.19 -23.49 25.74
C ALA A 156 30.04 -23.83 24.25
N GLU A 157 30.70 -24.91 23.79
CA GLU A 157 30.49 -25.42 22.42
C GLU A 157 29.10 -26.04 22.26
N LYS A 158 28.65 -26.76 23.30
CA LYS A 158 27.34 -27.40 23.32
C LYS A 158 26.22 -26.36 23.20
N ALA A 159 26.31 -25.24 23.92
CA ALA A 159 25.32 -24.15 23.85
C ALA A 159 25.17 -23.57 22.43
N ILE A 160 26.26 -23.50 21.66
CA ILE A 160 26.24 -22.97 20.28
C ILE A 160 25.55 -23.94 19.32
N VAL A 161 25.77 -25.25 19.49
CA VAL A 161 25.06 -26.27 18.71
C VAL A 161 23.57 -26.29 19.09
N GLN A 162 23.25 -26.11 20.38
CA GLN A 162 21.87 -26.00 20.86
C GLN A 162 21.13 -24.79 20.26
N GLU A 163 21.77 -23.63 20.12
CA GLU A 163 21.17 -22.47 19.43
C GLU A 163 20.76 -22.83 17.99
N ARG A 164 21.61 -23.57 17.27
CA ARG A 164 21.30 -24.02 15.91
C ARG A 164 20.21 -25.08 15.84
N ILE A 165 20.16 -25.98 16.82
CA ILE A 165 19.06 -26.95 16.98
C ILE A 165 17.75 -26.20 17.17
N ILE A 166 17.73 -25.22 18.07
CA ILE A 166 16.54 -24.39 18.34
C ILE A 166 16.06 -23.70 17.06
N GLU A 167 16.95 -23.06 16.29
CA GLU A 167 16.60 -22.44 15.01
C GLU A 167 15.95 -23.42 14.02
N LEU A 168 16.47 -24.65 13.93
CA LEU A 168 15.89 -25.70 13.07
C LEU A 168 14.55 -26.20 13.61
N GLU A 169 14.39 -26.32 14.92
CA GLU A 169 13.12 -26.68 15.55
C GLU A 169 12.06 -25.60 15.29
N TYR A 170 12.42 -24.32 15.29
CA TYR A 170 11.54 -23.22 14.85
C TYR A 170 11.16 -23.35 13.37
N ALA A 171 12.15 -23.56 12.49
CA ALA A 171 11.91 -23.73 11.05
C ALA A 171 11.03 -24.96 10.74
N LEU A 172 11.11 -26.01 11.55
CA LEU A 172 10.31 -27.23 11.45
C LEU A 172 8.96 -27.13 12.15
N GLY A 173 8.69 -26.05 12.89
CA GLY A 173 7.48 -25.91 13.73
C GLY A 173 7.43 -26.90 14.91
N ILE A 174 8.58 -27.43 15.34
CA ILE A 174 8.73 -28.33 16.50
C ILE A 174 8.79 -27.52 17.81
N ARG A 175 9.49 -26.38 17.78
CA ARG A 175 9.67 -25.47 18.92
C ARG A 175 9.36 -24.07 18.46
N GLY A 176 8.20 -23.55 18.84
CA GLY A 176 7.76 -22.23 18.41
C GLY A 176 6.25 -22.14 18.43
N ARG A 177 5.74 -21.07 19.04
CA ARG A 177 4.31 -20.85 19.31
C ARG A 177 3.49 -20.93 18.04
N GLU A 178 2.61 -21.92 18.00
CA GLU A 178 1.21 -21.83 17.58
C GLU A 178 0.64 -23.24 17.78
N ASN A 179 -0.48 -23.37 18.51
CA ASN A 179 -1.17 -24.66 18.52
C ASN A 179 -1.68 -24.90 17.10
N VAL A 180 -1.30 -26.03 16.48
CA VAL A 180 -1.91 -26.42 15.22
C VAL A 180 -3.38 -26.67 15.49
N CYS A 181 -4.22 -25.74 15.05
CA CYS A 181 -5.64 -25.80 15.24
C CYS A 181 -6.25 -26.54 14.06
N ASN A 182 -7.03 -27.58 14.32
CA ASN A 182 -7.77 -28.30 13.28
C ASN A 182 -9.01 -27.50 12.84
N ILE A 183 -8.76 -26.28 12.35
CA ILE A 183 -9.75 -25.33 11.86
C ILE A 183 -9.32 -24.82 10.50
N THR A 184 -10.27 -24.30 9.74
CA THR A 184 -10.01 -23.53 8.54
C THR A 184 -10.32 -22.07 8.83
N SER A 185 -9.31 -21.21 8.70
CA SER A 185 -9.48 -19.77 8.81
C SER A 185 -9.94 -19.22 7.47
N VAL A 186 -11.02 -18.45 7.46
CA VAL A 186 -11.55 -17.82 6.25
C VAL A 186 -11.42 -16.31 6.42
N ASP A 187 -10.54 -15.70 5.64
CA ASP A 187 -10.46 -14.25 5.48
C ASP A 187 -11.55 -13.81 4.50
N VAL A 188 -12.48 -13.00 4.98
CA VAL A 188 -13.63 -12.52 4.23
C VAL A 188 -13.42 -11.04 3.92
N ASN A 189 -13.28 -10.74 2.64
CA ASN A 189 -13.12 -9.40 2.12
C ASN A 189 -14.44 -8.90 1.52
N ILE A 190 -15.09 -7.95 2.17
CA ILE A 190 -16.24 -7.23 1.60
C ILE A 190 -15.70 -6.03 0.83
N LEU A 191 -15.94 -6.02 -0.48
CA LEU A 191 -15.47 -5.00 -1.40
C LEU A 191 -16.67 -4.21 -1.95
N TYR A 192 -16.61 -2.89 -1.82
CA TYR A 192 -17.54 -1.97 -2.46
C TYR A 192 -17.08 -1.60 -3.87
N PRO A 193 -17.98 -1.17 -4.77
CA PRO A 193 -17.59 -0.67 -6.07
C PRO A 193 -16.59 0.50 -5.94
N PRO A 194 -15.61 0.59 -6.85
CA PRO A 194 -14.60 1.64 -6.79
C PRO A 194 -15.24 3.03 -6.83
N LYS A 195 -14.77 3.90 -5.94
CA LYS A 195 -15.21 5.31 -5.81
C LYS A 195 -15.13 5.97 -7.19
N LYS A 196 -16.27 6.40 -7.75
CA LYS A 196 -16.31 7.19 -8.99
C LYS A 196 -16.41 8.66 -8.65
N SER A 197 -15.41 9.44 -9.05
CA SER A 197 -15.37 10.88 -8.85
C SER A 197 -16.46 11.61 -9.65
N ASN A 198 -17.14 12.58 -9.03
CA ASN A 198 -18.03 13.51 -9.73
C ASN A 198 -17.33 14.82 -10.11
N VAL A 199 -16.01 14.94 -9.91
CA VAL A 199 -15.24 16.11 -10.31
C VAL A 199 -15.44 16.48 -11.79
N PRO A 200 -15.49 15.53 -12.75
CA PRO A 200 -15.76 15.88 -14.15
C PRO A 200 -17.12 16.58 -14.37
N LEU A 201 -18.14 16.23 -13.57
CA LEU A 201 -19.43 16.90 -13.61
C LEU A 201 -19.36 18.31 -12.99
N MET A 202 -18.61 18.48 -11.90
CA MET A 202 -18.35 19.81 -11.32
C MET A 202 -17.61 20.71 -12.31
N VAL A 203 -16.61 20.17 -13.03
CA VAL A 203 -15.88 20.87 -14.09
C VAL A 203 -16.82 21.34 -15.19
N ALA A 204 -17.75 20.50 -15.65
CA ALA A 204 -18.74 20.89 -16.65
C ALA A 204 -19.60 22.07 -16.18
N LEU A 205 -20.09 22.04 -14.94
CA LEU A 205 -20.88 23.14 -14.37
C LEU A 205 -20.07 24.43 -14.22
N TRP A 206 -18.81 24.35 -13.81
CA TRP A 206 -17.92 25.51 -13.75
C TRP A 206 -17.60 26.07 -15.14
N MET A 207 -17.48 25.23 -16.18
CA MET A 207 -17.38 25.68 -17.57
C MET A 207 -18.64 26.44 -18.00
N ASP A 208 -19.83 25.91 -17.71
CA ASP A 208 -21.11 26.54 -18.07
C ASP A 208 -21.32 27.89 -17.36
N ALA A 209 -20.91 27.98 -16.09
CA ALA A 209 -20.89 29.25 -15.35
C ALA A 209 -19.95 30.28 -16.00
N GLY A 210 -18.78 29.84 -16.47
CA GLY A 210 -17.80 30.69 -17.15
C GLY A 210 -18.31 31.16 -18.51
N LEU A 211 -18.96 30.28 -19.26
CA LEU A 211 -19.59 30.59 -20.54
C LEU A 211 -20.71 31.64 -20.36
N ALA A 212 -21.54 31.52 -19.32
CA ALA A 212 -22.54 32.51 -19.00
C ALA A 212 -21.92 33.89 -18.69
N GLY A 213 -20.82 33.92 -17.91
CA GLY A 213 -20.03 35.13 -17.67
C GLY A 213 -19.51 35.75 -18.99
N LEU A 214 -18.91 34.94 -19.86
CA LEU A 214 -18.39 35.39 -21.15
C LEU A 214 -19.49 35.97 -22.05
N ILE A 215 -20.65 35.30 -22.14
CA ILE A 215 -21.82 35.79 -22.88
C ILE A 215 -22.26 37.15 -22.35
N GLY A 216 -22.34 37.31 -21.01
CA GLY A 216 -22.66 38.58 -20.37
C GLY A 216 -21.70 39.71 -20.76
N ILE A 217 -20.38 39.47 -20.68
CA ILE A 217 -19.32 40.40 -21.10
C ILE A 217 -19.49 40.82 -22.57
N VAL A 218 -19.71 39.86 -23.47
CA VAL A 218 -19.88 40.13 -24.91
C VAL A 218 -21.13 40.97 -25.16
N LEU A 219 -22.23 40.69 -24.48
CA LEU A 219 -23.46 41.45 -24.62
C LEU A 219 -23.33 42.87 -24.06
N VAL A 220 -22.58 43.09 -22.97
CA VAL A 220 -22.24 44.44 -22.49
C VAL A 220 -21.41 45.19 -23.54
N ARG A 221 -20.36 44.57 -24.09
CA ARG A 221 -19.49 45.19 -25.11
C ARG A 221 -20.24 45.55 -26.39
N ARG A 222 -21.21 44.75 -26.81
CA ARG A 222 -22.07 45.01 -27.98
C ARG A 222 -23.18 46.04 -27.71
N GLY A 223 -23.19 46.70 -26.55
CA GLY A 223 -24.24 47.66 -26.17
C GLY A 223 -25.62 47.04 -25.95
N ARG A 224 -25.68 45.70 -25.83
CA ARG A 224 -26.92 44.94 -25.59
C ARG A 224 -27.28 44.86 -24.11
N LEU A 225 -26.32 45.07 -23.20
CA LEU A 225 -26.48 45.23 -21.74
C LEU A 225 -25.81 46.54 -21.27
N ARG A 226 -26.03 46.98 -20.02
CA ARG A 226 -25.45 48.24 -19.51
C ARG A 226 -23.98 48.02 -19.12
N ARG A 227 -23.16 49.07 -19.18
CA ARG A 227 -21.74 48.98 -18.74
C ARG A 227 -21.58 48.61 -17.27
N VAL A 228 -22.52 49.00 -16.41
CA VAL A 228 -22.49 48.66 -14.97
C VAL A 228 -22.72 47.17 -14.72
N ASP A 229 -23.38 46.49 -15.66
CA ASP A 229 -23.68 45.05 -15.59
C ASP A 229 -22.43 44.18 -15.84
N TYR A 230 -21.28 44.80 -16.14
CA TYR A 230 -20.03 44.12 -16.48
C TYR A 230 -19.39 43.37 -15.31
N ILE A 231 -19.51 43.92 -14.10
CA ILE A 231 -18.83 43.45 -12.88
C ILE A 231 -19.18 42.00 -12.51
N PRO A 232 -20.45 41.59 -12.38
CA PRO A 232 -20.78 40.21 -12.01
C PRO A 232 -20.29 39.20 -13.04
N PHE A 233 -20.35 39.55 -14.34
CA PHE A 233 -19.91 38.66 -15.41
C PHE A 233 -18.39 38.45 -15.45
N VAL A 234 -17.60 39.48 -15.13
CA VAL A 234 -16.15 39.34 -14.97
C VAL A 234 -15.83 38.42 -13.79
N VAL A 235 -16.49 38.63 -12.64
CA VAL A 235 -16.28 37.79 -11.46
C VAL A 235 -16.61 36.33 -11.75
N PHE A 236 -17.74 36.05 -12.41
CA PHE A 236 -18.11 34.67 -12.76
C PHE A 236 -17.08 34.00 -13.67
N LEU A 237 -16.62 34.73 -14.71
CA LEU A 237 -15.59 34.22 -15.61
C LEU A 237 -14.27 33.94 -14.86
N THR A 238 -13.83 34.84 -13.98
CA THR A 238 -12.58 34.68 -13.23
C THR A 238 -12.64 33.49 -12.27
N LEU A 239 -13.74 33.30 -11.53
CA LEU A 239 -13.89 32.17 -10.61
C LEU A 239 -13.93 30.83 -11.36
N SER A 240 -14.64 30.77 -12.50
CA SER A 240 -14.64 29.59 -13.38
C SER A 240 -13.25 29.28 -13.92
N LEU A 241 -12.50 30.28 -14.40
CA LEU A 241 -11.14 30.08 -14.89
C LEU A 241 -10.20 29.60 -13.78
N PHE A 242 -10.36 30.06 -12.55
CA PHE A 242 -9.58 29.58 -11.41
C PHE A 242 -9.86 28.09 -11.13
N PHE A 243 -11.13 27.69 -11.02
CA PHE A 243 -11.49 26.28 -10.80
C PHE A 243 -10.95 25.35 -11.90
N LEU A 244 -11.16 25.76 -13.17
CA LEU A 244 -10.67 25.01 -14.33
C LEU A 244 -9.15 24.97 -14.38
N GLY A 245 -8.47 26.06 -14.02
CA GLY A 245 -7.01 26.13 -13.89
C GLY A 245 -6.47 25.12 -12.88
N VAL A 246 -7.07 25.04 -11.70
CA VAL A 246 -6.70 24.04 -10.68
C VAL A 246 -6.91 22.61 -11.21
N TYR A 247 -8.09 22.31 -11.75
CA TYR A 247 -8.39 20.98 -12.30
C TYR A 247 -7.42 20.58 -13.42
N THR A 248 -7.21 21.46 -14.39
CA THR A 248 -6.31 21.20 -15.52
C THR A 248 -4.86 21.02 -15.08
N HIS A 249 -4.39 21.82 -14.13
CA HIS A 249 -3.04 21.69 -13.56
C HIS A 249 -2.83 20.29 -12.96
N TYR A 250 -3.74 19.85 -12.10
CA TYR A 250 -3.61 18.55 -11.42
C TYR A 250 -3.88 17.36 -12.35
N THR A 251 -4.81 17.46 -13.31
CA THR A 251 -4.98 16.42 -14.34
C THR A 251 -3.73 16.28 -15.22
N PHE A 252 -3.06 17.40 -15.52
CA PHE A 252 -1.80 17.36 -16.25
C PHE A 252 -0.67 16.76 -15.41
N LYS A 253 -0.64 17.10 -14.11
CA LYS A 253 0.29 16.52 -13.14
C LYS A 253 0.13 15.00 -13.03
N GLU A 254 -1.08 14.51 -12.79
CA GLU A 254 -1.41 13.07 -12.70
C GLU A 254 -0.94 12.31 -13.95
N ARG A 255 -1.22 12.83 -15.15
CA ARG A 255 -0.71 12.24 -16.41
C ARG A 255 0.81 12.29 -16.55
N SER A 256 1.45 13.29 -15.95
CA SER A 256 2.91 13.40 -15.93
C SER A 256 3.51 12.36 -14.98
N GLU A 257 2.90 12.17 -13.82
CA GLU A 257 3.26 11.16 -12.83
C GLU A 257 3.07 9.74 -13.40
N GLU A 258 1.93 9.44 -14.02
CA GLU A 258 1.69 8.13 -14.69
C GLU A 258 2.80 7.78 -15.70
N ARG A 259 3.25 8.78 -16.47
CA ARG A 259 4.37 8.61 -17.41
C ARG A 259 5.69 8.38 -16.68
N GLY A 260 5.98 9.17 -15.65
CA GLY A 260 7.15 8.98 -14.80
C GLY A 260 7.18 7.59 -14.13
N ILE A 261 6.06 7.10 -13.60
CA ILE A 261 5.93 5.76 -13.02
C ILE A 261 6.29 4.70 -14.06
N LYS A 262 5.79 4.85 -15.29
CA LYS A 262 6.07 3.93 -16.39
C LYS A 262 7.55 3.92 -16.76
N GLU A 263 8.20 5.08 -16.79
CA GLU A 263 9.65 5.20 -17.04
C GLU A 263 10.47 4.54 -15.91
N LEU A 264 10.13 4.82 -14.65
CA LEU A 264 10.78 4.21 -13.50
C LEU A 264 10.62 2.68 -13.49
N THR A 265 9.44 2.19 -13.80
CA THR A 265 9.15 0.75 -13.88
C THR A 265 9.95 0.08 -15.00
N ALA A 266 10.25 0.79 -16.09
CA ALA A 266 11.07 0.28 -17.19
C ALA A 266 12.54 0.08 -16.80
N LEU A 267 13.02 0.70 -15.71
CA LEU A 267 14.37 0.48 -15.18
C LEU A 267 14.52 -0.86 -14.46
N ASN A 268 13.41 -1.55 -14.18
CA ASN A 268 13.41 -2.79 -13.41
C ASN A 268 14.25 -3.89 -14.09
N LYS A 269 15.27 -4.38 -13.38
CA LYS A 269 16.04 -5.55 -13.79
C LYS A 269 15.59 -6.76 -12.98
N THR A 270 14.87 -7.68 -13.61
CA THR A 270 14.34 -8.91 -12.98
C THR A 270 15.40 -9.82 -12.35
N ASN A 271 16.66 -9.68 -12.74
CA ASN A 271 17.80 -10.43 -12.19
C ASN A 271 18.75 -9.56 -11.35
N ALA A 272 18.29 -8.42 -10.81
CA ALA A 272 19.13 -7.58 -9.98
C ALA A 272 19.63 -8.36 -8.75
N THR A 273 20.94 -8.60 -8.68
CA THR A 273 21.55 -9.31 -7.56
C THR A 273 21.71 -8.36 -6.39
N ILE A 274 20.75 -8.39 -5.47
CA ILE A 274 20.84 -7.66 -4.21
C ILE A 274 21.71 -8.50 -3.27
N SER A 275 22.98 -8.08 -3.13
CA SER A 275 23.89 -8.74 -2.20
C SER A 275 23.63 -8.21 -0.78
N PRO A 276 23.66 -9.09 0.23
CA PRO A 276 23.55 -8.64 1.61
C PRO A 276 24.75 -7.75 1.93
N SER A 277 24.54 -6.73 2.76
CA SER A 277 25.55 -5.73 3.12
C SER A 277 25.36 -5.31 4.58
N PRO A 278 26.46 -5.00 5.31
CA PRO A 278 26.37 -4.39 6.63
C PRO A 278 25.94 -2.92 6.60
N TYR A 279 25.91 -2.31 5.42
CA TYR A 279 25.60 -0.90 5.22
C TYR A 279 24.26 -0.75 4.53
N PHE A 280 23.38 0.06 5.11
CA PHE A 280 22.08 0.35 4.54
C PHE A 280 21.89 1.85 4.37
N LEU A 281 21.42 2.25 3.19
CA LEU A 281 21.07 3.63 2.87
C LEU A 281 19.64 3.70 2.34
N ALA A 282 18.77 4.41 3.05
CA ALA A 282 17.44 4.77 2.58
C ALA A 282 17.45 6.18 1.97
N VAL A 283 16.92 6.30 0.76
CA VAL A 283 16.76 7.54 0.02
C VAL A 283 15.28 7.74 -0.28
N TYR A 284 14.79 8.96 -0.14
CA TYR A 284 13.41 9.35 -0.36
C TYR A 284 13.33 10.41 -1.46
N GLY A 285 12.43 10.23 -2.40
CA GLY A 285 12.12 11.18 -3.46
C GLY A 285 10.62 11.32 -3.65
N ALA A 286 10.22 12.41 -4.30
CA ALA A 286 8.85 12.61 -4.75
C ALA A 286 8.83 12.61 -6.29
N LEU A 287 7.85 11.95 -6.86
CA LEU A 287 7.52 12.02 -8.28
C LEU A 287 6.40 13.05 -8.44
N GLU A 288 6.76 14.32 -8.68
CA GLU A 288 5.79 15.37 -8.96
C GLU A 288 5.56 15.56 -10.46
N TRP A 289 6.62 15.34 -11.25
CA TRP A 289 6.61 15.48 -12.70
C TRP A 289 7.39 14.34 -13.36
N GLU A 290 7.16 14.15 -14.66
CA GLU A 290 7.88 13.16 -15.49
C GLU A 290 9.39 13.41 -15.44
N SER A 291 9.83 14.67 -15.38
CA SER A 291 11.25 15.03 -15.25
C SER A 291 11.92 14.51 -13.96
N ASP A 292 11.15 14.17 -12.93
CA ASP A 292 11.73 13.58 -11.71
C ASP A 292 12.09 12.10 -11.93
N ALA A 293 11.42 11.41 -12.85
CA ALA A 293 11.83 10.08 -13.31
C ALA A 293 13.18 10.14 -14.06
N GLU A 294 13.40 11.15 -14.89
CA GLU A 294 14.69 11.36 -15.58
C GLU A 294 15.84 11.61 -14.59
N LYS A 295 15.58 12.36 -13.50
CA LYS A 295 16.54 12.58 -12.42
C LYS A 295 16.92 11.28 -11.72
N PHE A 296 15.93 10.42 -11.44
CA PHE A 296 16.16 9.11 -10.86
C PHE A 296 16.93 8.20 -11.82
N GLU A 297 16.56 8.17 -13.10
CA GLU A 297 17.27 7.40 -14.13
C GLU A 297 18.74 7.84 -14.22
N THR A 298 19.01 9.13 -14.11
CA THR A 298 20.37 9.69 -14.10
C THR A 298 21.18 9.15 -12.91
N LEU A 299 20.59 9.07 -11.71
CA LEU A 299 21.24 8.46 -10.54
C LEU A 299 21.56 6.99 -10.80
N VAL A 300 20.58 6.22 -11.29
CA VAL A 300 20.73 4.79 -11.57
C VAL A 300 21.84 4.53 -12.59
N LYS A 301 21.86 5.30 -13.70
CA LYS A 301 22.88 5.16 -14.75
C LYS A 301 24.26 5.58 -14.27
N ARG A 302 24.37 6.71 -13.57
CA ARG A 302 25.66 7.27 -13.12
C ARG A 302 26.41 6.32 -12.18
N PHE A 303 25.68 5.66 -11.28
CA PHE A 303 26.26 4.74 -10.30
C PHE A 303 26.12 3.27 -10.70
N ASN A 304 25.67 3.00 -11.93
CA ASN A 304 25.43 1.66 -12.46
C ASN A 304 24.62 0.77 -11.50
N LEU A 305 23.58 1.34 -10.89
CA LEU A 305 22.76 0.62 -9.93
C LEU A 305 21.98 -0.48 -10.66
N SER A 306 22.08 -1.70 -10.15
CA SER A 306 21.16 -2.76 -10.52
C SER A 306 19.91 -2.61 -9.67
N VAL A 307 18.86 -2.02 -10.24
CA VAL A 307 17.63 -1.72 -9.50
C VAL A 307 16.56 -2.79 -9.74
N ARG A 308 16.01 -3.31 -8.65
CA ARG A 308 14.72 -4.00 -8.65
C ARG A 308 13.66 -2.97 -8.30
N VAL A 309 12.63 -2.84 -9.14
CA VAL A 309 11.54 -1.88 -8.94
C VAL A 309 10.26 -2.64 -8.60
N GLU A 310 9.63 -2.26 -7.51
CA GLU A 310 8.35 -2.77 -7.04
C GLU A 310 7.40 -1.60 -6.77
N ILE A 311 6.12 -1.78 -7.13
CA ILE A 311 5.07 -0.81 -6.81
C ILE A 311 4.44 -1.27 -5.50
N VAL A 312 4.58 -0.46 -4.44
CA VAL A 312 4.07 -0.75 -3.10
C VAL A 312 3.07 0.35 -2.73
N GLY A 313 1.78 0.06 -2.90
CA GLY A 313 0.73 1.06 -2.72
C GLY A 313 0.85 2.20 -3.74
N GLU A 314 0.99 3.43 -3.26
CA GLU A 314 1.17 4.66 -4.06
C GLU A 314 2.66 5.03 -4.26
N SER A 315 3.57 4.17 -3.82
CA SER A 315 5.01 4.43 -3.86
C SER A 315 5.73 3.44 -4.77
N ILE A 316 6.86 3.86 -5.30
CA ILE A 316 7.80 3.02 -6.03
C ILE A 316 8.98 2.73 -5.12
N LEU A 317 9.24 1.45 -4.92
CA LEU A 317 10.41 0.96 -4.20
C LEU A 317 11.46 0.50 -5.21
N ALA A 318 12.63 1.12 -5.17
CA ALA A 318 13.78 0.69 -5.94
C ALA A 318 14.91 0.22 -5.03
N GLU A 319 15.43 -0.98 -5.27
CA GLU A 319 16.46 -1.58 -4.43
C GLU A 319 17.70 -1.93 -5.24
N GLY A 320 18.88 -1.63 -4.71
CA GLY A 320 20.14 -1.90 -5.39
C GLY A 320 21.34 -1.99 -4.47
N THR A 321 22.52 -2.15 -5.07
CA THR A 321 23.80 -2.17 -4.36
C THR A 321 24.77 -1.16 -4.97
N LEU A 322 25.59 -0.55 -4.12
CA LEU A 322 26.60 0.44 -4.47
C LEU A 322 27.94 0.10 -3.80
N PRO A 323 29.09 0.27 -4.44
CA PRO A 323 30.38 0.19 -3.76
C PRO A 323 30.48 1.21 -2.62
N LEU A 324 31.02 0.81 -1.47
CA LEU A 324 31.16 1.70 -0.30
C LEU A 324 31.97 2.97 -0.60
N ASN A 325 32.96 2.88 -1.49
CA ASN A 325 33.79 4.02 -1.89
C ASN A 325 33.00 5.09 -2.66
N ASP A 326 31.89 4.70 -3.31
CA ASP A 326 31.05 5.62 -4.08
C ASP A 326 29.95 6.26 -3.21
N LEU A 327 29.83 5.87 -1.94
CA LEU A 327 28.74 6.29 -1.04
C LEU A 327 28.62 7.80 -0.90
N GLU A 328 29.73 8.49 -0.64
CA GLU A 328 29.69 9.94 -0.42
C GLU A 328 29.38 10.70 -1.72
N ALA A 329 29.92 10.24 -2.86
CA ALA A 329 29.57 10.78 -4.17
C ALA A 329 28.09 10.55 -4.51
N PHE A 330 27.55 9.38 -4.13
CA PHE A 330 26.14 9.05 -4.29
C PHE A 330 25.25 9.95 -3.43
N LYS A 331 25.55 10.10 -2.13
CA LYS A 331 24.81 11.00 -1.22
C LYS A 331 24.80 12.45 -1.69
N GLU A 332 25.90 12.92 -2.26
CA GLU A 332 25.95 14.28 -2.78
C GLU A 332 25.12 14.41 -4.06
N THR A 333 25.21 13.43 -4.96
CA THR A 333 24.42 13.45 -6.19
C THR A 333 22.93 13.35 -5.91
N THR A 334 22.49 12.52 -4.97
CA THR A 334 21.06 12.42 -4.59
C THR A 334 20.52 13.76 -4.13
N ARG A 335 21.27 14.50 -3.29
CA ARG A 335 20.89 15.87 -2.88
C ARG A 335 20.78 16.81 -4.07
N THR A 336 21.74 16.78 -5.01
CA THR A 336 21.71 17.68 -6.18
C THR A 336 20.51 17.44 -7.09
N VAL A 337 19.99 16.21 -7.16
CA VAL A 337 18.81 15.89 -7.95
C VAL A 337 17.49 16.00 -7.16
N GLY A 338 17.52 16.52 -5.93
CA GLY A 338 16.35 16.77 -5.11
C GLY A 338 15.83 15.57 -4.30
N PHE A 339 16.65 14.52 -4.17
CA PHE A 339 16.32 13.36 -3.34
C PHE A 339 16.97 13.50 -1.96
N TYR A 340 16.25 13.08 -0.93
CA TYR A 340 16.67 13.18 0.46
C TYR A 340 17.26 11.86 0.95
N VAL A 341 18.41 11.93 1.63
CA VAL A 341 18.99 10.77 2.32
C VAL A 341 18.34 10.67 3.69
N GLY A 342 17.50 9.65 3.89
CA GLY A 342 16.76 9.47 5.14
C GLY A 342 17.55 8.74 6.21
N THR A 343 17.92 7.49 5.93
CA THR A 343 18.50 6.60 6.95
C THR A 343 19.85 6.06 6.46
N TRP A 344 20.85 6.10 7.34
CA TRP A 344 22.13 5.42 7.15
C TRP A 344 22.38 4.51 8.35
N LEU A 345 22.51 3.21 8.08
CA LEU A 345 22.86 2.22 9.10
C LEU A 345 24.19 1.56 8.75
N ASN A 346 24.98 1.34 9.79
CA ASN A 346 26.20 0.56 9.75
C ASN A 346 26.08 -0.53 10.81
N ASP A 347 25.89 -1.76 10.35
CA ASP A 347 25.71 -2.96 11.18
C ASP A 347 26.90 -3.92 11.07
N THR A 348 28.10 -3.37 10.81
CA THR A 348 29.33 -4.16 10.63
C THR A 348 29.63 -5.09 11.80
N GLU A 349 29.32 -4.68 13.04
CA GLU A 349 29.56 -5.50 14.24
C GLU A 349 28.71 -6.78 14.24
N ASN A 350 27.40 -6.67 14.03
CA ASN A 350 26.49 -7.81 13.91
C ASN A 350 26.85 -8.69 12.71
N TYR A 351 27.25 -8.07 11.60
CA TYR A 351 27.70 -8.78 10.40
C TYR A 351 28.96 -9.63 10.68
N ASP A 352 29.92 -9.07 11.42
CA ASP A 352 31.11 -9.78 11.86
C ASP A 352 30.82 -10.84 12.92
N GLU A 353 29.81 -10.62 13.76
CA GLU A 353 29.33 -11.62 14.70
C GLU A 353 28.71 -12.82 13.96
N GLN A 354 27.87 -12.59 12.95
CA GLN A 354 27.28 -13.65 12.13
C GLN A 354 28.34 -14.50 11.43
N ILE A 355 29.36 -13.86 10.81
CA ILE A 355 30.49 -14.59 10.21
C ILE A 355 31.20 -15.44 11.28
N ARG A 356 31.51 -14.85 12.44
CA ARG A 356 32.17 -15.56 13.55
C ARG A 356 31.34 -16.73 14.06
N LYS A 357 30.01 -16.60 14.16
CA LYS A 357 29.10 -17.68 14.57
C LYS A 357 29.16 -18.84 13.59
N LEU A 358 29.02 -18.59 12.29
CA LEU A 358 29.08 -19.63 11.25
C LEU A 358 30.43 -20.37 11.24
N GLU A 359 31.54 -19.62 11.34
CA GLU A 359 32.87 -20.22 11.41
C GLU A 359 33.09 -21.03 12.70
N ARG A 360 32.52 -20.57 13.82
CA ARG A 360 32.61 -21.29 15.10
C ARG A 360 31.82 -22.59 15.07
N VAL A 361 30.61 -22.59 14.50
CA VAL A 361 29.83 -23.82 14.26
C VAL A 361 30.64 -24.79 13.40
N ASN A 362 31.23 -24.33 12.30
CA ASN A 362 32.06 -25.17 11.43
C ASN A 362 33.24 -25.80 12.17
N ARG A 363 33.94 -25.02 13.01
CA ARG A 363 35.05 -25.55 13.82
C ARG A 363 34.59 -26.64 14.79
N ILE A 364 33.46 -26.42 15.48
CA ILE A 364 32.90 -27.40 16.42
C ILE A 364 32.54 -28.69 15.67
N ILE A 365 31.84 -28.59 14.55
CA ILE A 365 31.47 -29.75 13.73
C ILE A 365 32.73 -30.53 13.30
N MET A 366 33.75 -29.84 12.79
CA MET A 366 34.99 -30.46 12.31
C MET A 366 35.76 -31.20 13.40
N VAL A 367 35.81 -30.65 14.62
CA VAL A 367 36.54 -31.26 15.75
C VAL A 367 35.93 -32.60 16.15
N HIS A 368 34.61 -32.69 16.16
CA HIS A 368 33.89 -33.86 16.65
C HIS A 368 33.47 -34.82 15.52
N LEU A 369 33.76 -34.51 14.26
CA LEU A 369 33.26 -35.24 13.09
C LEU A 369 33.62 -36.74 13.09
N ALA A 370 34.77 -37.10 13.68
CA ALA A 370 35.25 -38.48 13.77
C ALA A 370 34.42 -39.34 14.74
N ASP A 371 33.81 -38.72 15.75
CA ASP A 371 33.02 -39.36 16.81
C ASP A 371 31.54 -39.49 16.44
N ILE A 372 31.16 -39.03 15.24
CA ILE A 372 29.79 -39.06 14.70
C ILE A 372 29.60 -40.23 13.74
N SER A 373 28.39 -40.78 13.72
CA SER A 373 27.94 -41.81 12.78
C SER A 373 28.18 -41.41 11.32
N PRO A 374 28.43 -42.39 10.42
CA PRO A 374 28.66 -42.10 9.00
C PRO A 374 27.54 -41.29 8.35
N GLU A 375 26.28 -41.56 8.71
CA GLU A 375 25.11 -40.88 8.16
C GLU A 375 25.04 -39.42 8.61
N SER A 376 25.22 -39.13 9.91
CA SER A 376 25.21 -37.76 10.42
C SER A 376 26.45 -36.98 9.96
N ARG A 377 27.58 -37.65 9.73
CA ARG A 377 28.82 -37.05 9.22
C ARG A 377 28.63 -36.42 7.84
N GLU A 378 27.92 -37.07 6.94
CA GLU A 378 27.61 -36.54 5.60
C GLU A 378 26.78 -35.26 5.70
N VAL A 379 25.72 -35.29 6.51
CA VAL A 379 24.83 -34.13 6.73
C VAL A 379 25.56 -32.96 7.39
N LEU A 380 26.39 -33.23 8.41
CA LEU A 380 27.20 -32.20 9.07
C LEU A 380 28.25 -31.59 8.12
N SER A 381 28.78 -32.39 7.20
CA SER A 381 29.70 -31.89 6.16
C SER A 381 28.97 -30.97 5.17
N GLU A 382 27.72 -31.29 4.82
CA GLU A 382 26.88 -30.39 4.01
C GLU A 382 26.64 -29.06 4.74
N ILE A 383 26.35 -29.08 6.04
CA ILE A 383 26.19 -27.86 6.85
C ILE A 383 27.47 -27.00 6.82
N ILE A 384 28.65 -27.61 6.91
CA ILE A 384 29.92 -26.87 6.79
C ILE A 384 30.02 -26.16 5.44
N GLU A 385 29.69 -26.84 4.35
CA GLU A 385 29.74 -26.27 3.00
C GLU A 385 28.71 -25.15 2.81
N GLU A 386 27.50 -25.31 3.33
CA GLU A 386 26.48 -24.26 3.35
C GLU A 386 26.97 -23.01 4.11
N ASN A 387 27.53 -23.21 5.30
CA ASN A 387 28.09 -22.13 6.12
C ASN A 387 29.28 -21.45 5.45
N ARG A 388 30.15 -22.20 4.75
CA ARG A 388 31.28 -21.63 3.99
C ARG A 388 30.80 -20.73 2.86
N LYS A 389 29.79 -21.18 2.10
CA LYS A 389 29.16 -20.36 1.05
C LYS A 389 28.53 -19.09 1.63
N ALA A 390 27.80 -19.20 2.74
CA ALA A 390 27.22 -18.05 3.42
C ALA A 390 28.29 -17.04 3.86
N VAL A 391 29.38 -17.51 4.49
CA VAL A 391 30.51 -16.64 4.89
C VAL A 391 31.17 -15.96 3.68
N GLN A 392 31.34 -16.67 2.56
CA GLN A 392 31.87 -16.07 1.33
C GLN A 392 30.97 -14.94 0.82
N ILE A 393 29.66 -15.16 0.80
CA ILE A 393 28.67 -14.15 0.38
C ILE A 393 28.72 -12.93 1.32
N LEU A 394 28.70 -13.14 2.63
CA LEU A 394 28.77 -12.05 3.63
C LEU A 394 30.08 -11.26 3.47
N ARG A 395 31.22 -11.93 3.28
CA ARG A 395 32.51 -11.25 3.07
C ARG A 395 32.55 -10.44 1.79
N ALA A 396 31.96 -10.95 0.69
CA ALA A 396 31.85 -10.20 -0.55
C ALA A 396 30.99 -8.93 -0.38
N GLY A 397 29.97 -8.99 0.48
CA GLY A 397 29.08 -7.87 0.79
C GLY A 397 29.68 -6.74 1.63
N LYS A 398 30.83 -6.95 2.29
CA LYS A 398 31.43 -5.97 3.21
C LYS A 398 31.82 -4.64 2.58
N ASN A 399 32.06 -4.62 1.28
CA ASN A 399 32.45 -3.40 0.55
C ASN A 399 31.30 -2.81 -0.27
N LEU A 400 30.09 -3.29 -0.05
CA LEU A 400 28.88 -2.84 -0.73
C LEU A 400 27.98 -2.11 0.26
N VAL A 401 27.12 -1.25 -0.24
CA VAL A 401 26.03 -0.59 0.47
C VAL A 401 24.74 -1.05 -0.17
N PHE A 402 23.83 -1.58 0.64
CA PHE A 402 22.46 -1.82 0.21
C PHE A 402 21.71 -0.49 0.19
N ILE A 403 21.12 -0.16 -0.96
CA ILE A 403 20.38 1.08 -1.16
C ILE A 403 18.92 0.75 -1.41
N GLN A 404 18.06 1.45 -0.70
CA GLN A 404 16.63 1.47 -0.94
C GLN A 404 16.22 2.90 -1.26
N ILE A 405 15.61 3.10 -2.42
CA ILE A 405 15.08 4.38 -2.85
C ILE A 405 13.57 4.27 -2.90
N LEU A 406 12.89 5.01 -2.03
CA LEU A 406 11.45 5.16 -2.04
C LEU A 406 11.10 6.43 -2.82
N VAL A 407 10.27 6.28 -3.84
CA VAL A 407 9.73 7.40 -4.62
C VAL A 407 8.23 7.43 -4.44
N ASP A 408 7.75 8.42 -3.69
CA ASP A 408 6.31 8.60 -3.49
C ASP A 408 5.72 9.33 -4.69
N SER A 409 4.57 8.85 -5.19
CA SER A 409 3.75 9.69 -6.06
C SER A 409 3.21 10.87 -5.25
N SER A 410 3.22 12.05 -5.84
CA SER A 410 2.74 13.22 -5.12
C SER A 410 1.23 13.13 -4.88
N HIS A 411 0.76 13.68 -3.77
CA HIS A 411 -0.65 13.60 -3.40
C HIS A 411 -1.51 14.36 -4.42
N SER A 412 -2.27 13.63 -5.23
CA SER A 412 -3.28 14.21 -6.12
C SER A 412 -4.50 14.67 -5.32
N PRO A 413 -5.13 15.82 -5.65
CA PRO A 413 -6.28 16.30 -4.90
C PRO A 413 -7.42 15.30 -4.95
N SER A 414 -7.98 14.97 -3.79
CA SER A 414 -9.14 14.11 -3.69
C SER A 414 -10.38 14.78 -4.29
N PRO A 415 -11.42 14.02 -4.68
CA PRO A 415 -12.70 14.59 -5.07
C PRO A 415 -13.30 15.56 -4.02
N SER A 416 -12.99 15.33 -2.73
CA SER A 416 -13.39 16.21 -1.63
C SER A 416 -12.71 17.57 -1.70
N ASP A 417 -11.44 17.63 -2.08
CA ASP A 417 -10.68 18.88 -2.21
C ASP A 417 -11.27 19.77 -3.31
N TYR A 418 -11.59 19.18 -4.47
CA TYR A 418 -12.30 19.88 -5.55
C TYR A 418 -13.67 20.39 -5.10
N HIS A 419 -14.40 19.59 -4.33
CA HIS A 419 -15.70 19.99 -3.79
C HIS A 419 -15.59 21.16 -2.80
N HIS A 420 -14.56 21.15 -1.95
CA HIS A 420 -14.27 22.26 -1.02
C HIS A 420 -13.94 23.55 -1.79
N ILE A 421 -13.05 23.47 -2.78
CA ILE A 421 -12.71 24.61 -3.65
C ILE A 421 -13.97 25.14 -4.35
N SER A 422 -14.81 24.25 -4.90
CA SER A 422 -16.09 24.60 -5.53
C SER A 422 -17.00 25.37 -4.56
N LYS A 423 -17.12 24.94 -3.30
CA LYS A 423 -17.89 25.64 -2.26
C LYS A 423 -17.39 27.04 -1.99
N VAL A 424 -16.07 27.21 -1.83
CA VAL A 424 -15.47 28.52 -1.56
C VAL A 424 -15.74 29.48 -2.71
N LEU A 425 -15.47 29.05 -3.95
CA LEU A 425 -15.64 29.89 -5.14
C LEU A 425 -17.11 30.21 -5.39
N SER A 426 -18.02 29.24 -5.24
CA SER A 426 -19.46 29.44 -5.38
C SER A 426 -20.00 30.45 -4.36
N SER A 427 -19.51 30.41 -3.12
CA SER A 427 -19.87 31.38 -2.09
C SER A 427 -19.48 32.82 -2.47
N LEU A 428 -18.27 33.00 -3.03
CA LEU A 428 -17.82 34.29 -3.55
C LEU A 428 -18.67 34.75 -4.74
N GLY A 429 -18.98 33.84 -5.66
CA GLY A 429 -19.88 34.10 -6.79
C GLY A 429 -21.27 34.54 -6.34
N ALA A 430 -21.84 33.84 -5.35
CA ALA A 430 -23.15 34.15 -4.77
C ALA A 430 -23.17 35.52 -4.10
N LEU A 431 -22.14 35.88 -3.32
CA LEU A 431 -22.05 37.21 -2.69
C LEU A 431 -22.11 38.33 -3.72
N VAL A 432 -21.35 38.22 -4.81
CA VAL A 432 -21.35 39.25 -5.87
C VAL A 432 -22.64 39.23 -6.69
N GLY A 433 -23.10 38.05 -7.09
CA GLY A 433 -24.28 37.88 -7.93
C GLY A 433 -25.58 38.30 -7.23
N VAL A 434 -25.79 37.88 -5.98
CA VAL A 434 -26.99 38.24 -5.20
C VAL A 434 -26.98 39.72 -4.84
N SER A 435 -25.83 40.26 -4.40
CA SER A 435 -25.71 41.70 -4.12
C SER A 435 -26.04 42.54 -5.36
N TYR A 436 -25.59 42.10 -6.53
CA TYR A 436 -25.93 42.73 -7.80
C TYR A 436 -27.44 42.64 -8.11
N LEU A 437 -28.06 41.47 -7.93
CA LEU A 437 -29.49 41.27 -8.16
C LEU A 437 -30.34 42.15 -7.24
N VAL A 438 -30.04 42.20 -5.95
CA VAL A 438 -30.73 43.03 -4.95
C VAL A 438 -30.57 44.52 -5.27
N ALA A 439 -29.36 44.98 -5.57
CA ALA A 439 -29.12 46.36 -5.99
C ALA A 439 -29.82 46.71 -7.31
N SER A 440 -30.04 45.72 -8.18
CA SER A 440 -30.81 45.89 -9.41
C SER A 440 -32.31 45.94 -9.15
N GLU A 441 -32.82 45.32 -8.09
CA GLU A 441 -34.25 45.30 -7.76
C GLU A 441 -34.67 46.56 -6.98
N ASP A 442 -33.82 47.09 -6.09
CA ASP A 442 -34.06 48.37 -5.40
C ASP A 442 -34.17 49.54 -6.42
N LYS A 443 -33.42 49.48 -7.53
CA LYS A 443 -33.54 50.39 -8.69
C LYS A 443 -34.72 50.07 -9.63
N ARG A 444 -35.61 49.14 -9.29
CA ARG A 444 -36.86 48.84 -10.00
C ARG A 444 -38.06 49.46 -9.29
N ASN A 445 -37.95 49.64 -7.96
CA ASN A 445 -38.98 50.17 -7.08
C ASN A 445 -38.83 51.67 -6.79
N ARG A 446 -37.77 52.30 -7.30
CA ARG A 446 -37.60 53.75 -7.49
C ARG A 446 -37.66 54.06 -8.97
#